data_AF-Q006L9-F1
#
_entry.id   AF-Q006L9-F1
#
_cell.length_a   1.000
_cell.length_b   1.000
_cell.length_c   1.000
_cell.angle_alpha   90.00
_cell.angle_beta   90.00
_cell.angle_gamma   90.00
#
_symmetry.space_group_name_H-M   'P 1'
#
loop_
_entity.id
_entity.type
_entity.pdbx_description
1 polymer ?
#
loop_
_entity_poly.entity_id
_entity_poly.type
_entity_poly.pdbx_seq_one_letter_code
_entity_poly.pdbx_strand_id
1 'polypeptide(L)'
;GGRGKTTLAEAVFHRLSCKFEASCFLRNVREREQKDGLVQLRNTIVKEVFKEKDLNIETSTIGSTLVRKRLGSTKVLIVLDDVW
;
A
#
# COMPACT_ATOMS: atom_id res chain seq x y z
N GLY A 1 -14.84 10.84 13.96
CA GLY A 1 -13.64 10.85 14.83
C GLY A 1 -12.59 11.74 14.20
N GLY A 2 -11.89 12.57 14.99
CA GLY A 2 -11.15 13.74 14.51
C GLY A 2 -9.98 13.47 13.56
N ARG A 3 -9.75 14.43 12.63
CA ARG A 3 -8.72 14.46 11.58
C ARG A 3 -7.25 14.36 12.07
N GLY A 4 -7.00 14.50 13.37
CA GLY A 4 -5.64 14.57 13.93
C GLY A 4 -4.82 13.28 13.82
N LYS A 5 -5.48 12.11 13.77
CA LYS A 5 -4.77 10.82 13.64
C LYS A 5 -4.16 10.65 12.25
N THR A 6 -4.93 10.94 11.21
CA THR A 6 -4.49 10.90 9.82
C THR A 6 -3.34 11.88 9.59
N THR A 7 -3.43 13.10 10.14
CA THR A 7 -2.35 14.09 10.04
C THR A 7 -1.05 13.63 10.69
N LEU A 8 -1.13 12.97 11.86
CA LEU A 8 0.06 12.42 12.52
C LEU A 8 0.65 11.25 11.72
N ALA A 9 -0.18 10.34 11.23
CA ALA A 9 0.26 9.22 10.39
C ALA A 9 0.96 9.71 9.12
N GLU A 10 0.41 10.76 8.48
CA GLU A 10 0.98 11.39 7.30
C GLU A 10 2.35 12.03 7.59
N ALA A 11 2.49 12.76 8.71
CA ALA A 11 3.76 13.36 9.12
C ALA A 11 4.83 12.29 9.43
N VAL A 12 4.44 11.21 10.12
CA VAL A 12 5.35 10.08 10.43
C VAL A 12 5.75 9.37 9.14
N PHE A 13 4.81 9.12 8.23
CA PHE A 13 5.07 8.51 6.94
C PHE A 13 6.08 9.32 6.14
N HIS A 14 5.89 10.64 6.02
CA HIS A 14 6.81 11.50 5.27
C HIS A 14 8.23 11.49 5.87
N ARG A 15 8.34 11.46 7.21
CA ARG A 15 9.63 11.42 7.89
C ARG A 15 10.36 10.08 7.74
N LEU A 16 9.61 8.98 7.64
CA LEU A 16 10.18 7.64 7.63
C LEU A 16 10.34 7.06 6.23
N SER A 17 9.57 7.49 5.24
CA SER A 17 9.55 6.94 3.88
C SER A 17 10.93 6.86 3.24
N CYS A 18 11.81 7.84 3.49
CA CYS A 18 13.18 7.86 2.98
C CYS A 18 14.09 6.74 3.52
N LYS A 19 13.68 6.04 4.60
CA LYS A 19 14.42 4.91 5.19
C LYS A 19 14.02 3.55 4.62
N PHE A 20 13.12 3.55 3.64
CA PHE A 20 12.56 2.38 2.97
C PHE A 20 12.80 2.52 1.47
N GLU A 21 12.94 1.39 0.80
CA GLU A 21 13.13 1.33 -0.66
C GLU A 21 11.82 1.62 -1.40
N ALA A 22 10.69 1.33 -0.76
CA ALA A 22 9.37 1.65 -1.24
C ALA A 22 8.45 2.06 -0.09
N SER A 23 7.50 2.94 -0.38
CA SER A 23 6.56 3.43 0.63
C SER A 23 5.20 3.72 0.02
N CYS A 24 4.12 3.33 0.69
CA CYS A 24 2.74 3.58 0.27
C CYS A 24 1.90 4.09 1.45
N PHE A 25 1.16 5.18 1.24
CA PHE A 25 0.22 5.72 2.22
C PHE A 25 -1.19 5.69 1.61
N LEU A 26 -2.07 4.89 2.20
CA LEU A 26 -3.43 4.68 1.71
C LEU A 26 -4.43 5.33 2.67
N ARG A 27 -5.14 6.35 2.19
CA ARG A 27 -6.19 7.08 2.94
C ARG A 27 -7.57 6.51 2.71
N ASN A 28 -8.43 6.60 3.72
CA ASN A 28 -9.83 6.20 3.67
C ASN A 28 -9.97 4.75 3.18
N VAL A 29 -9.21 3.81 3.76
CA VAL A 29 -9.16 2.42 3.31
C VAL A 29 -10.57 1.81 3.25
N ARG A 30 -11.39 2.03 4.26
CA ARG A 30 -12.78 1.55 4.28
C ARG A 30 -13.61 2.06 3.10
N GLU A 31 -13.53 3.36 2.81
CA GLU A 31 -14.28 3.97 1.70
C GLU A 31 -13.83 3.39 0.35
N ARG A 32 -12.51 3.26 0.16
CA ARG A 32 -11.94 2.67 -1.06
C ARG A 32 -12.28 1.20 -1.20
N GLU A 33 -12.26 0.43 -0.12
CA GLU A 33 -12.67 -0.97 -0.14
C GLU A 33 -14.15 -1.11 -0.53
N GLN A 34 -15.04 -0.29 0.04
CA GLN A 34 -16.46 -0.31 -0.30
C GLN A 34 -16.72 0.10 -1.75
N LYS A 35 -15.94 1.05 -2.28
CA LYS A 35 -16.13 1.58 -3.63
C LYS A 35 -15.50 0.71 -4.71
N ASP A 36 -14.25 0.30 -4.51
CA ASP A 36 -13.41 -0.30 -5.55
C ASP A 36 -13.15 -1.80 -5.29
N GLY A 37 -13.46 -2.29 -4.08
CA GLY A 37 -13.23 -3.66 -3.65
C GLY A 37 -11.80 -3.93 -3.21
N LEU A 38 -11.64 -4.97 -2.37
CA LEU A 38 -10.34 -5.35 -1.79
C LEU A 38 -9.29 -5.70 -2.86
N VAL A 39 -9.70 -6.26 -4.00
CA VAL A 39 -8.80 -6.62 -5.11
C VAL A 39 -8.16 -5.37 -5.72
N GLN A 40 -8.93 -4.29 -5.94
CA GLN A 40 -8.36 -3.05 -6.46
C GLN A 40 -7.48 -2.35 -5.42
N LEU A 41 -7.85 -2.41 -4.14
CA LEU A 41 -7.05 -1.86 -3.06
C LEU A 41 -5.66 -2.52 -3.01
N ARG A 42 -5.64 -3.86 -3.04
CA ARG A 42 -4.41 -4.66 -3.13
C ARG A 42 -3.59 -4.27 -4.35
N ASN A 43 -4.23 -4.16 -5.52
CA ASN A 43 -3.54 -3.82 -6.76
C ASN A 43 -2.90 -2.42 -6.71
N THR A 44 -3.57 -1.47 -6.05
CA THR A 44 -3.05 -0.12 -5.80
C THR A 44 -1.78 -0.17 -4.93
N ILE A 45 -1.83 -0.89 -3.80
CA ILE A 45 -0.66 -1.03 -2.90
C ILE A 45 0.53 -1.63 -3.64
N VAL A 46 0.29 -2.71 -4.40
CA VAL A 46 1.34 -3.37 -5.18
C VAL A 46 1.93 -2.42 -6.23
N LYS A 47 1.11 -1.65 -6.95
CA LYS A 47 1.62 -0.65 -7.91
C LYS A 47 2.48 0.43 -7.24
N GLU A 48 2.05 0.96 -6.10
CA GLU A 48 2.80 1.99 -5.36
C GLU A 48 4.13 1.46 -4.81
N VAL A 49 4.15 0.22 -4.34
CA VAL A 49 5.34 -0.39 -3.76
C VAL A 49 6.36 -0.80 -4.83
N PHE A 50 5.90 -1.33 -5.95
CA PHE A 50 6.81 -1.89 -6.96
C PHE A 50 7.09 -0.95 -8.14
N LYS A 51 6.29 0.09 -8.35
CA LYS A 51 6.38 1.04 -9.48
C LYS A 51 6.41 0.38 -10.88
N GLU A 52 6.13 -0.92 -10.95
CA GLU A 52 6.11 -1.71 -12.18
C GLU A 52 4.69 -1.72 -12.74
N LYS A 53 4.54 -1.26 -13.99
CA LYS A 53 3.27 -1.26 -14.72
C LYS A 53 2.84 -2.67 -15.14
N ASP A 54 3.76 -3.63 -15.17
CA ASP A 54 3.61 -4.99 -15.71
C ASP A 54 3.41 -6.08 -14.65
N LEU A 55 3.06 -5.70 -13.42
CA LEU A 55 2.63 -6.70 -12.45
C LEU A 55 1.25 -7.20 -12.87
N ASN A 56 1.20 -8.38 -13.51
CA ASN A 56 -0.06 -9.02 -13.86
C ASN A 56 -0.73 -9.55 -12.59
N ILE A 57 -1.46 -8.67 -11.89
CA ILE A 57 -2.14 -8.95 -10.61
C ILE A 57 -3.56 -9.49 -10.80
N GLU A 58 -3.87 -10.07 -11.97
CA GLU A 58 -5.19 -10.60 -12.30
C GLU A 58 -5.64 -11.77 -11.41
N THR A 59 -4.71 -12.44 -10.72
CA THR A 59 -5.04 -13.54 -9.82
C THR A 59 -5.22 -13.05 -8.37
N SER A 60 -6.17 -13.63 -7.64
CA SER A 60 -6.45 -13.33 -6.21
C SER A 60 -5.26 -13.65 -5.29
N THR A 61 -4.36 -14.51 -5.76
CA THR A 61 -3.06 -14.76 -5.14
C THR A 61 -2.09 -13.72 -5.68
N ILE A 62 -1.22 -13.14 -4.83
CA ILE A 62 -0.04 -12.43 -5.30
C ILE A 62 0.81 -13.47 -6.07
N GLY A 63 0.53 -13.60 -7.36
CA GLY A 63 0.71 -14.83 -8.12
C GLY A 63 2.02 -14.91 -8.88
N SER A 64 2.82 -13.85 -8.91
CA SER A 64 4.17 -13.95 -9.45
C SER A 64 5.15 -14.21 -8.31
N THR A 65 5.90 -15.31 -8.42
CA THR A 65 7.08 -15.60 -7.59
C THR A 65 8.03 -14.39 -7.57
N LEU A 66 8.05 -13.60 -8.65
CA LEU A 66 8.74 -12.32 -8.77
C LEU A 66 8.28 -11.27 -7.74
N VAL A 67 6.97 -11.05 -7.59
CA VAL A 67 6.42 -10.10 -6.60
C VAL A 67 6.74 -10.55 -5.19
N ARG A 68 6.56 -11.85 -4.87
CA ARG A 68 6.92 -12.37 -3.54
C ARG A 68 8.42 -12.25 -3.27
N LYS A 69 9.27 -12.57 -4.26
CA LYS A 69 10.72 -12.49 -4.13
C LYS A 69 11.19 -11.05 -3.93
N ARG A 70 10.64 -10.09 -4.68
CA ARG A 70 10.95 -8.67 -4.50
C ARG A 70 10.41 -8.11 -3.18
N LEU A 71 9.16 -8.42 -2.78
CA LEU A 71 8.64 -8.05 -1.45
C LEU A 71 9.52 -8.60 -0.32
N GLY A 72 10.03 -9.82 -0.49
CA GLY A 72 10.93 -10.45 0.49
C GLY A 72 12.31 -9.83 0.58
N SER A 73 12.77 -9.13 -0.48
CA SER A 73 14.10 -8.51 -0.54
C SER A 73 14.09 -6.98 -0.38
N THR A 74 12.92 -6.35 -0.45
CA THR A 74 12.76 -4.89 -0.45
C THR A 74 12.21 -4.43 0.88
N LYS A 75 12.84 -3.44 1.49
CA LYS A 75 12.34 -2.83 2.72
C LYS A 75 11.19 -1.87 2.38
N VAL A 76 9.96 -2.24 2.71
CA VAL A 76 8.74 -1.49 2.36
C VAL A 76 8.05 -0.88 3.60
N LEU A 77 7.60 0.38 3.51
CA LEU A 77 6.72 1.03 4.48
C LEU A 77 5.30 1.17 3.95
N ILE A 78 4.31 0.55 4.58
CA ILE A 78 2.90 0.69 4.22
C ILE A 78 2.14 1.29 5.40
N VAL A 79 1.40 2.36 5.15
CA VAL A 79 0.51 2.98 6.14
C VAL A 79 -0.92 2.96 5.59
N LEU A 80 -1.81 2.33 6.35
CA LEU A 80 -3.23 2.21 6.05
C LEU A 80 -4.00 3.08 7.05
N ASP A 81 -4.60 4.14 6.55
CA ASP A 81 -5.46 5.05 7.31
C ASP A 81 -6.92 4.63 7.14
N ASP A 82 -7.71 4.69 8.22
CA ASP A 82 -9.13 4.37 8.20
C ASP A 82 -9.44 2.85 8.03
N VAL A 83 -8.70 1.98 8.73
CA VAL A 83 -8.95 0.52 8.80
C VAL A 83 -9.75 0.16 10.05
N TRP A 84 -10.98 -0.34 9.88
CA TRP A 84 -11.83 -0.87 10.96
C TRP A 84 -12.95 -1.78 10.44
#